data_AF-A0A9D4FM80-F1
#
_entry.id   AF-A0A9D4FM80-F1
#
_cell.length_a   1.000
_cell.length_b   1.000
_cell.length_c   1.000
_cell.angle_alpha   90.00
_cell.angle_beta   90.00
_cell.angle_gamma   90.00
#
_symmetry.space_group_name_H-M   'P 1'
#
loop_
_entity.id
_entity.type
_entity.pdbx_description
1 polymer ?
#
loop_
_entity_poly.entity_id
_entity_poly.type
_entity_poly.pdbx_seq_one_letter_code
_entity_poly.pdbx_strand_id
1 'polypeptide(L)' 'MINENQNNWDEYLDGALFAQHTKRHSSTKFTPFFLLYGGEAVYPSQLPPAFTGAVCDTIVI' A
#
# COMPACT_ATOMS: atom_id res chain seq x y z
N MET A 1 -5.74 9.22 13.08
CA MET A 1 -4.77 10.00 13.89
C MET A 1 -4.39 9.14 15.07
N ILE A 2 -3.10 9.12 15.42
CA ILE A 2 -2.60 8.35 16.57
C ILE A 2 -3.33 8.85 17.83
N ASN A 3 -3.71 7.94 18.72
CA ASN A 3 -4.48 8.28 19.92
C ASN A 3 -3.63 9.05 20.96
N GLU A 4 -4.30 9.60 21.98
CA GLU A 4 -3.62 10.40 23.02
C GLU A 4 -2.56 9.59 23.78
N ASN A 5 -2.75 8.27 23.89
CA ASN A 5 -1.82 7.35 24.55
C ASN A 5 -0.69 6.87 23.64
N GLN A 6 -0.66 7.30 22.37
CA GLN A 6 0.33 6.94 21.35
C GLN A 6 0.59 5.43 21.22
N ASN A 7 -0.42 4.59 21.46
CA ASN A 7 -0.25 3.13 21.49
C ASN A 7 -0.79 2.40 20.24
N ASN A 8 -1.40 3.14 19.31
CA ASN A 8 -2.01 2.59 18.10
C ASN A 8 -1.24 2.97 16.82
N TRP A 9 0.04 3.33 16.94
CA TRP A 9 0.87 3.74 15.80
C TRP A 9 1.13 2.57 14.84
N ASP A 10 1.18 1.36 15.39
CA ASP A 10 1.35 0.08 14.71
C ASP A 10 0.20 -0.22 13.76
N GLU A 11 -1.04 0.11 14.13
CA GLU A 11 -2.21 -0.03 13.26
C GLU A 11 -2.11 0.79 11.95
N TYR A 12 -1.29 1.84 11.94
CA TYR A 12 -1.07 2.68 10.76
C TYR A 12 0.17 2.31 9.97
N LEU A 13 0.97 1.35 10.45
CA LEU A 13 2.25 1.01 9.84
C LEU A 13 2.06 0.44 8.43
N ASP A 14 1.10 -0.46 8.25
CA ASP A 14 0.82 -1.08 6.95
C ASP A 14 0.40 -0.04 5.91
N GLY A 15 -0.46 0.91 6.31
CA GLY A 15 -0.87 2.03 5.46
C GLY A 15 0.28 2.98 5.12
N ALA A 16 1.14 3.29 6.10
CA ALA A 16 2.31 4.14 5.89
C ALA A 16 3.35 3.48 4.98
N LEU A 17 3.59 2.18 5.15
CA LEU A 17 4.49 1.39 4.33
C LEU A 17 4.00 1.31 2.88
N PHE A 18 2.72 1.00 2.70
CA PHE A 18 2.08 0.99 1.38
C PHE A 18 2.19 2.35 0.69
N ALA A 19 1.90 3.44 1.41
CA ALA A 19 2.03 4.80 0.88
C ALA A 19 3.47 5.09 0.46
N GLN A 20 4.46 4.68 1.25
CA GLN A 20 5.87 4.92 0.96
C GLN A 20 6.36 4.14 -0.26
N HIS A 21 5.86 2.92 -0.48
CA HIS A 21 6.20 2.08 -1.63
C HIS A 21 5.53 2.51 -2.93
N THR A 22 4.35 3.12 -2.85
CA THR A 22 3.58 3.60 -4.01
C THR A 22 3.81 5.06 -4.33
N LYS A 23 4.41 5.83 -3.41
CA LYS A 23 4.79 7.22 -3.64
C LYS A 23 5.99 7.31 -4.58
N ARG A 24 5.96 8.27 -5.51
CA ARG A 24 7.10 8.61 -6.35
C ARG A 24 8.19 9.27 -5.51
N HIS A 25 9.38 8.68 -5.47
CA HIS A 25 10.51 9.24 -4.73
C HIS A 25 11.20 10.32 -5.57
N SER A 26 11.62 11.41 -4.94
CA SER A 26 12.21 12.56 -5.64
C SER A 26 13.59 12.27 -6.24
N SER A 27 14.33 11.32 -5.65
CA SER A 27 15.66 10.89 -6.07
C SER A 27 15.62 10.08 -7.36
N THR A 28 14.77 9.07 -7.42
CA THR A 28 14.67 8.14 -8.56
C THR A 28 13.62 8.56 -9.58
N LYS A 29 12.67 9.43 -9.22
CA LYS A 29 11.48 9.78 -10.01
C LYS A 29 10.52 8.62 -10.28
N PHE A 30 10.75 7.47 -9.66
CA PHE A 30 9.92 6.28 -9.75
C PHE A 30 9.38 5.89 -8.38
N THR A 31 8.36 5.04 -8.36
CA THR A 31 7.86 4.44 -7.12
C THR A 31 8.76 3.26 -6.75
N PRO A 32 9.07 3.03 -5.46
CA PRO A 32 9.81 1.84 -5.04
C PRO A 32 9.20 0.53 -5.57
N PHE A 33 7.87 0.44 -5.57
CA PHE A 33 7.14 -0.72 -6.09
C PHE A 33 7.44 -0.98 -7.58
N PHE A 34 7.46 0.08 -8.41
CA PHE A 34 7.80 -0.03 -9.83
C PHE A 34 9.23 -0.53 -10.06
N LEU A 35 10.18 -0.12 -9.22
CA LEU A 35 11.57 -0.55 -9.35
C LEU A 35 11.77 -2.03 -8.96
N LEU A 36 10.96 -2.56 -8.05
CA LEU A 36 11.07 -3.95 -7.59
C LEU A 36 10.33 -4.94 -8.50
N TYR A 37 9.12 -4.58 -8.94
CA TYR A 37 8.22 -5.50 -9.64
C TYR A 37 8.01 -5.16 -11.11
N GLY A 38 8.51 -4.01 -11.58
CA GLY A 38 8.36 -3.58 -12.98
C GLY A 38 6.96 -3.08 -13.37
N GLY A 39 6.05 -2.89 -12.40
CA GLY A 39 4.70 -2.38 -12.62
C GLY A 39 4.26 -1.46 -11.47
N GLU A 40 3.23 -0.63 -11.70
CA GLU A 40 2.64 0.18 -10.63
C GLU A 40 1.71 -0.68 -9.74
N ALA A 41 1.58 -0.31 -8.47
CA ALA A 41 0.70 -1.00 -7.54
C ALA A 41 -0.77 -0.82 -7.96
N VAL A 42 -1.54 -1.90 -7.95
CA VAL A 42 -2.97 -1.88 -8.28
C VAL A 42 -3.76 -1.64 -7.00
N TYR A 43 -4.62 -0.63 -7.01
CA TYR A 43 -5.47 -0.33 -5.88
C TYR A 43 -6.73 -1.21 -5.93
N PRO A 44 -7.26 -1.67 -4.78
CA PRO A 44 -8.52 -2.42 -4.74
C PRO A 44 -9.70 -1.69 -5.39
N SER A 45 -9.67 -0.34 -5.43
CA SER A 45 -10.66 0.50 -6.11
C SER A 45 -10.63 0.41 -7.64
N GLN A 46 -9.51 -0.05 -8.21
CA GLN A 46 -9.34 -0.21 -9.65
C GLN A 46 -9.72 -1.62 -10.13
N LEU A 47 -10.01 -2.54 -9.20
CA LEU A 47 -10.39 -3.90 -9.52
C LEU A 47 -11.90 -4.02 -9.74
N PRO A 48 -12.34 -4.84 -10.71
CA PRO A 48 -13.75 -5.17 -10.88
C PRO A 48 -14.33 -5.85 -9.61
N PRO A 49 -15.63 -5.66 -9.32
CA PRO A 49 -16.29 -6.24 -8.14
C PRO A 49 -16.26 -7.78 -8.10
N ALA A 50 -16.00 -8.43 -9.25
CA ALA A 50 -15.82 -9.87 -9.34
C ALA A 50 -14.57 -10.38 -8.60
N PHE A 51 -13.59 -9.52 -8.31
CA PHE A 51 -12.34 -9.90 -7.64
C PHE A 51 -12.32 -9.48 -6.16
N THR A 52 -13.18 -8.58 -5.71
CA THR A 52 -13.11 -7.96 -4.37
C THR A 52 -13.37 -8.93 -3.20
N GLY A 53 -13.98 -10.09 -3.46
CA GLY A 53 -14.29 -11.09 -2.43
C GLY A 53 -13.35 -12.31 -2.38
N ALA A 54 -12.49 -12.52 -3.37
CA ALA A 54 -11.69 -13.75 -3.50
C ALA A 54 -10.19 -13.55 -3.21
N VAL A 55 -9.70 -12.31 -3.16
CA VAL A 55 -8.28 -12.00 -2.91
C VAL A 55 -7.99 -11.48 -1.51
N CYS A 56 -9.01 -11.33 -0.66
CA CYS A 56 -8.88 -10.80 0.71
C CYS A 56 -7.92 -11.61 1.61
N ASP A 57 -7.64 -12.89 1.29
CA ASP A 57 -6.83 -13.76 2.14
C ASP A 57 -5.44 -14.10 1.57
N THR A 58 -5.00 -13.54 0.44
CA THR A 58 -3.72 -14.01 -0.15
C THR A 58 -2.81 -12.94 -0.71
N ILE A 59 -3.28 -11.74 -1.06
CA ILE A 59 -2.37 -10.70 -1.57
C ILE A 59 -2.75 -9.34 -1.01
N VAL A 60 -2.32 -9.10 0.22
CA VAL A 60 -1.87 -7.77 0.64
C VAL A 60 -0.56 -8.02 1.38
N ILE A 61 0.54 -7.56 0.79
CA ILE A 61 1.89 -7.59 1.35
C ILE A 61 1.97 -6.58 2.49
#